data_AF-A0A376E1U3-F1
#
_entry.id   AF-A0A376E1U3-F1
#
_cell.length_a   1.000
_cell.length_b   1.000
_cell.length_c   1.000
_cell.angle_alpha   90.00
_cell.angle_beta   90.00
_cell.angle_gamma   90.00
#
_symmetry.space_group_name_H-M   'P 1'
#
loop_
_entity.id
_entity.type
_entity.pdbx_description
1 polymer ?
#
loop_
_entity_poly.entity_id
_entity_poly.type
_entity_poly.pdbx_seq_one_letter_code
_entity_poly.pdbx_strand_id
1 'polypeptide(L)'
;MNLMNITITQKQLIIANTLQFVLGLLFMRFSNIFRMNKDLHWIYSFGHSWYLMSALPFFFWESLILGGYTIWKVKRNKILYLFFSLFPLLLFLIIIFFAT
;
A
#
# COMPACT_ATOMS: atom_id res chain seq x y z
N MET A 1 9.36 18.59 28.16
CA MET A 1 9.22 18.02 26.80
C MET A 1 7.74 17.93 26.49
N ASN A 2 7.20 18.85 25.68
CA ASN A 2 5.77 18.82 25.31
C ASN A 2 5.57 17.67 24.31
N LEU A 3 4.94 16.58 24.73
CA LEU A 3 4.46 15.55 23.81
C LEU A 3 3.35 16.17 22.96
N MET A 4 3.63 16.38 21.68
CA MET A 4 2.60 16.77 20.71
C MET A 4 1.63 15.58 20.56
N ASN A 5 0.38 15.74 21.00
CA ASN A 5 -0.67 14.74 20.83
C ASN A 5 -1.12 14.70 19.37
N ILE A 6 -0.42 13.93 18.54
CA ILE A 6 -0.84 13.67 17.16
C ILE A 6 -1.98 12.65 17.19
N THR A 7 -3.20 13.10 16.94
CA THR A 7 -4.35 12.21 16.75
C THR A 7 -4.41 11.76 15.29
N ILE A 8 -4.02 10.52 15.02
CA ILE A 8 -4.13 9.91 13.69
C ILE A 8 -5.53 9.33 13.51
N THR A 9 -6.23 9.78 12.47
CA THR A 9 -7.57 9.28 12.13
C THR A 9 -7.49 8.07 11.22
N GLN A 10 -8.50 7.19 11.28
CA GLN A 10 -8.60 6.04 10.39
C GLN A 10 -8.62 6.45 8.90
N LYS A 11 -9.25 7.59 8.57
CA LYS A 11 -9.24 8.14 7.21
C LYS A 11 -7.82 8.43 6.74
N GLN A 12 -6.98 9.03 7.58
CA GLN A 12 -5.58 9.29 7.25
C GLN A 12 -4.79 8.00 7.03
N LEU A 13 -5.02 6.96 7.84
CA LEU A 13 -4.39 5.66 7.66
C LEU A 13 -4.80 4.98 6.35
N ILE A 14 -6.08 5.02 5.99
CA ILE A 14 -6.56 4.49 4.70
C ILE A 14 -5.90 5.21 3.53
N ILE A 15 -5.79 6.55 3.60
CA ILE A 15 -5.13 7.34 2.57
C ILE A 15 -3.63 6.98 2.50
N ALA A 16 -2.95 6.87 3.64
CA ALA A 16 -1.53 6.52 3.70
C ALA A 16 -1.25 5.14 3.10
N ASN A 17 -2.02 4.12 3.48
CA ASN A 17 -1.91 2.76 2.94
C ASN A 17 -2.16 2.74 1.41
N THR A 18 -3.16 3.50 0.94
CA THR A 18 -3.42 3.63 -0.51
C THR A 18 -2.27 4.31 -1.24
N LEU A 19 -1.70 5.38 -0.68
CA LEU A 19 -0.55 6.07 -1.27
C LEU A 19 0.70 5.18 -1.27
N GLN A 20 0.94 4.43 -0.21
CA GLN A 20 2.05 3.47 -0.14
C GLN A 20 1.95 2.42 -1.25
N PHE A 21 0.75 1.88 -1.49
CA PHE A 21 0.52 0.96 -2.59
C PHE A 21 0.81 1.59 -3.96
N VAL A 22 0.22 2.76 -4.24
CA VAL A 22 0.37 3.44 -5.54
C VAL A 22 1.82 3.87 -5.80
N LEU A 23 2.45 4.52 -4.83
CA LEU A 23 3.85 4.96 -4.94
C LEU A 23 4.79 3.77 -5.03
N GLY A 24 4.51 2.69 -4.29
CA GLY A 24 5.29 1.46 -4.38
C GLY A 24 5.24 0.85 -5.78
N LEU A 25 4.04 0.77 -6.35
CA LEU A 25 3.83 0.25 -7.71
C LEU A 25 4.52 1.14 -8.76
N LEU A 26 4.40 2.46 -8.62
CA LEU A 26 5.07 3.41 -9.52
C LEU A 26 6.59 3.29 -9.44
N PHE A 27 7.15 3.18 -8.24
CA PHE A 27 8.59 3.00 -8.05
C PHE A 27 9.08 1.69 -8.68
N MET A 28 8.38 0.58 -8.45
CA MET A 28 8.68 -0.70 -9.10
C MET A 28 8.65 -0.57 -10.62
N ARG A 29 7.60 0.04 -11.18
CA ARG A 29 7.48 0.24 -12.64
C ARG A 29 8.56 1.15 -13.20
N PHE A 30 8.87 2.25 -12.53
CA PHE A 30 9.94 3.15 -12.91
C PHE A 30 11.29 2.45 -12.93
N SER A 31 11.54 1.56 -11.97
CA SER A 31 12.79 0.79 -11.89
C SER A 31 13.05 -0.09 -13.13
N ASN A 32 12.01 -0.47 -13.89
CA ASN A 32 12.15 -1.24 -15.13
C ASN A 32 13.00 -0.54 -16.20
N ILE A 33 13.05 0.79 -16.20
CA ILE A 33 13.88 1.56 -17.16
C ILE A 33 15.36 1.19 -17.02
N PHE A 34 15.78 0.83 -15.80
CA PHE A 34 17.18 0.47 -15.50
C PHE A 34 17.47 -1.03 -15.66
N ARG A 35 16.48 -1.84 -16.06
CA ARG A 35 16.62 -3.31 -16.14
C ARG A 35 17.81 -3.75 -17.01
N MET A 36 18.05 -3.08 -18.14
CA MET A 36 19.15 -3.41 -19.05
C MET A 36 20.40 -2.52 -18.87
N ASN A 37 20.37 -1.56 -17.94
CA ASN A 37 21.50 -0.68 -17.69
C ASN A 37 22.47 -1.38 -16.72
N LYS A 38 23.68 -1.73 -17.16
CA LYS A 38 24.64 -2.48 -16.33
C LYS A 38 25.07 -1.74 -15.06
N ASP A 39 25.20 -0.41 -15.14
CA ASP A 39 25.67 0.41 -14.01
C ASP A 39 24.55 0.70 -13.01
N LEU A 40 23.30 0.77 -13.51
CA LEU A 40 22.12 1.12 -12.71
C LEU A 40 21.16 -0.06 -12.49
N HIS A 41 21.55 -1.28 -12.86
CA HIS A 41 20.72 -2.49 -12.70
C HIS A 41 20.31 -2.72 -11.24
N TRP A 42 21.15 -2.29 -10.29
CA TRP A 42 20.84 -2.36 -8.88
C TRP A 42 19.56 -1.60 -8.51
N ILE A 43 19.20 -0.52 -9.21
CA ILE A 43 17.94 0.23 -9.00
C ILE A 43 16.74 -0.65 -9.36
N TYR A 44 16.83 -1.39 -10.47
CA TYR A 44 15.81 -2.35 -10.89
C TYR A 44 15.64 -3.45 -9.83
N SER A 45 16.74 -4.08 -9.43
CA SER A 45 16.74 -5.16 -8.43
C SER A 45 16.18 -4.66 -7.09
N PHE A 46 16.67 -3.52 -6.59
CA PHE A 46 16.18 -2.91 -5.36
C PHE A 46 14.70 -2.57 -5.43
N GLY A 47 14.25 -1.92 -6.52
CA GLY A 47 12.84 -1.53 -6.69
C GLY A 47 11.88 -2.72 -6.67
N HIS A 48 12.24 -3.82 -7.35
CA HIS A 48 11.44 -5.04 -7.35
C HIS A 48 11.48 -5.77 -6.02
N SER A 49 12.66 -5.95 -5.42
CA SER A 49 12.80 -6.62 -4.12
C SER A 49 12.10 -5.85 -3.01
N TRP A 50 12.28 -4.53 -2.93
CA TRP A 50 11.60 -3.69 -1.95
C TRP A 50 10.08 -3.74 -2.14
N TYR A 51 9.60 -3.66 -3.39
CA TYR A 51 8.17 -3.74 -3.63
C TYR A 51 7.61 -5.10 -3.20
N LEU A 52 8.20 -6.22 -3.64
CA LEU A 52 7.71 -7.57 -3.36
C LEU A 52 7.86 -7.98 -1.90
N MET A 53 8.98 -7.65 -1.25
CA MET A 53 9.27 -8.12 0.11
C MET A 53 8.76 -7.18 1.20
N SER A 54 8.61 -5.89 0.91
CA SER A 54 8.21 -4.90 1.91
C SER A 54 6.88 -4.24 1.54
N ALA A 55 6.82 -3.48 0.46
CA ALA A 55 5.62 -2.70 0.16
C ALA A 55 4.37 -3.59 0.06
N LEU A 56 4.53 -4.76 -0.59
CA LEU A 56 3.47 -5.74 -0.80
C LEU A 56 2.87 -6.31 0.50
N PRO A 57 3.67 -6.96 1.36
CA PRO A 57 3.13 -7.52 2.58
C PRO A 57 2.58 -6.44 3.52
N PHE A 58 3.22 -5.27 3.59
CA PHE A 58 2.74 -4.19 4.46
C PHE A 58 1.37 -3.68 4.04
N PHE A 59 1.14 -3.37 2.76
CA PHE A 59 -0.19 -2.89 2.35
C PHE A 59 -1.26 -3.98 2.54
N PHE A 60 -0.91 -5.25 2.32
CA PHE A 60 -1.85 -6.36 2.47
C PHE A 60 -2.35 -6.44 3.92
N TRP A 61 -1.41 -6.49 4.87
CA TRP A 61 -1.74 -6.56 6.29
C TRP A 61 -2.44 -5.30 6.79
N GLU A 62 -1.98 -4.12 6.40
CA GLU A 62 -2.62 -2.86 6.77
C GLU A 62 -4.06 -2.78 6.26
N SER A 63 -4.33 -3.23 5.03
CA SER A 63 -5.67 -3.27 4.47
C SER A 63 -6.60 -4.19 5.26
N LEU A 64 -6.12 -5.36 5.67
CA LEU A 64 -6.87 -6.27 6.54
C LEU A 64 -7.12 -5.68 7.93
N ILE A 65 -6.11 -5.08 8.55
CA ILE A 65 -6.22 -4.44 9.87
C ILE A 65 -7.22 -3.28 9.81
N LEU A 66 -7.13 -2.41 8.81
CA LEU A 66 -8.04 -1.28 8.63
C LEU A 66 -9.48 -1.75 8.32
N GLY A 67 -9.62 -2.81 7.52
CA GLY A 67 -10.91 -3.44 7.26
C GLY A 67 -11.54 -4.00 8.55
N GLY A 68 -10.79 -4.80 9.30
CA GLY A 68 -11.21 -5.35 10.60
C GLY A 68 -11.55 -4.26 11.62
N TYR A 69 -10.72 -3.22 11.71
CA TYR A 69 -10.98 -2.06 12.58
C TYR A 69 -12.26 -1.32 12.18
N THR A 70 -12.52 -1.18 10.88
CA THR A 70 -13.78 -0.62 10.37
C THR A 70 -14.98 -1.43 10.83
N ILE A 71 -14.91 -2.76 10.70
CA ILE A 71 -15.97 -3.68 11.12
C ILE A 71 -16.22 -3.55 12.63
N TRP A 72 -15.17 -3.42 13.42
CA TRP A 72 -15.29 -3.38 14.88
C TRP A 72 -15.79 -2.01 15.41
N LYS A 73 -15.17 -0.90 15.00
CA LYS A 73 -15.36 0.40 15.68
C LYS A 73 -16.14 1.46 14.90
N VAL A 74 -16.23 1.36 13.57
CA VAL A 74 -16.88 2.41 12.77
C VAL A 74 -18.40 2.22 12.75
N LYS A 75 -19.14 3.18 13.31
CA LYS A 75 -20.61 3.14 13.32
C LYS A 75 -21.26 3.84 12.12
N ARG A 76 -20.65 4.92 11.62
CA ARG A 76 -21.19 5.75 10.53
C ARG A 76 -20.36 5.57 9.26
N ASN A 77 -21.02 5.50 8.10
CA ASN A 77 -20.37 5.31 6.79
C ASN A 77 -19.48 4.05 6.73
N LYS A 78 -19.81 3.03 7.53
CA LYS A 78 -19.01 1.82 7.72
C LYS A 78 -18.66 1.12 6.41
N ILE A 79 -19.63 0.98 5.51
CA ILE A 79 -19.45 0.36 4.19
C ILE A 79 -18.39 1.11 3.38
N LEU A 80 -18.43 2.44 3.39
CA LEU A 80 -17.51 3.27 2.63
C LEU A 80 -16.07 3.15 3.18
N TYR A 81 -15.91 3.19 4.50
CA TYR A 81 -14.60 2.95 5.13
C TYR A 81 -14.08 1.54 4.85
N LEU A 82 -14.95 0.54 4.85
CA LEU A 82 -14.57 -0.84 4.61
C LEU A 82 -14.12 -1.04 3.16
N PHE A 83 -14.88 -0.48 2.21
CA PHE A 83 -14.52 -0.48 0.79
C PHE A 83 -13.15 0.16 0.56
N PHE A 84 -12.91 1.37 1.09
CA PHE A 84 -11.62 2.03 0.91
C PHE A 84 -10.47 1.35 1.66
N SER A 85 -10.73 0.72 2.79
CA SER A 85 -9.71 -0.06 3.50
C SER A 85 -9.26 -1.29 2.71
N LEU A 86 -10.19 -1.92 1.97
CA LEU A 86 -9.93 -3.12 1.16
C LEU A 86 -9.64 -2.80 -0.31
N PHE A 87 -9.78 -1.54 -0.74
CA PHE A 87 -9.56 -1.13 -2.12
C PHE A 87 -8.14 -1.45 -2.62
N PRO A 88 -7.05 -1.21 -1.85
CA PRO A 88 -5.70 -1.63 -2.27
C PRO A 88 -5.57 -3.14 -2.46
N LEU A 89 -6.24 -3.95 -1.62
CA LEU A 89 -6.29 -5.42 -1.78
C LEU A 89 -6.99 -5.82 -3.09
N LEU A 90 -8.11 -5.17 -3.42
CA LEU A 90 -8.82 -5.43 -4.68
C LEU A 90 -7.95 -5.08 -5.89
N LEU A 91 -7.29 -3.92 -5.87
CA LEU A 91 -6.35 -3.53 -6.92
C LEU A 91 -5.21 -4.53 -7.06
N PHE A 92 -4.65 -4.98 -5.94
CA PHE A 92 -3.60 -6.00 -5.94
C PHE A 92 -4.05 -7.31 -6.58
N LEU A 93 -5.22 -7.82 -6.19
CA LEU A 93 -5.77 -9.05 -6.77
C LEU A 93 -5.96 -8.89 -8.28
N ILE A 94 -6.49 -7.75 -8.74
CA ILE A 94 -6.62 -7.48 -10.17
C ILE A 94 -5.26 -7.51 -10.87
N ILE A 95 -4.23 -6.89 -10.29
CA ILE A 95 -2.89 -6.86 -10.88
C ILE A 95 -2.30 -8.28 -10.95
N ILE A 96 -2.44 -9.10 -9.92
CA ILE A 96 -1.98 -10.50 -9.99
C ILE A 96 -2.77 -11.27 -11.05
N PHE A 97 -4.10 -11.25 -11.01
CA PHE A 97 -4.89 -12.12 -11.87
C PHE A 97 -4.88 -11.73 -13.36
N PHE A 98 -4.63 -10.46 -13.69
CA PHE A 98 -4.71 -9.97 -15.07
C PHE A 98 -3.39 -9.46 -15.64
N ALA A 99 -2.36 -9.21 -14.83
CA ALA A 99 -1.08 -8.68 -15.30
C ALA A 99 0.09 -9.67 -15.24
N THR A 100 -0.12 -10.88 -14.69
CA THR A 100 0.75 -12.05 -14.90
C THR A 100 0.15 -12.97 -15.94
#